data_AF-A0A6L9ZIP8-F1
#
_entry.id   AF-A0A6L9ZIP8-F1
#
_cell.length_a   1.000
_cell.length_b   1.000
_cell.length_c   1.000
_cell.angle_alpha   90.00
_cell.angle_beta   90.00
_cell.angle_gamma   90.00
#
_symmetry.space_group_name_H-M   'P 1'
#
loop_
_entity.id
_entity.type
_entity.pdbx_description
1 polymer ?
#
loop_
_entity_poly.entity_id
_entity_poly.type
_entity_poly.pdbx_seq_one_letter_code
_entity_poly.pdbx_strand_id
1 'polypeptide(L)'
;DAIVKLRKKVANESIQERGQLKQTHRYYSTTHNMKVVPEILTGKYLQSEERYTAPKQLTEGMGIAVPPALKSYQKQEVERG
;
A
#
# COMPACT_ATOMS: atom_id res chain seq x y z
N ASP A 1 -6.95 -23.00 -25.65
CA ASP A 1 -8.16 -22.36 -26.20
C ASP A 1 -8.03 -20.84 -26.34
N ALA A 2 -7.84 -20.08 -25.26
CA ALA A 2 -7.74 -18.61 -25.29
C ALA A 2 -6.69 -18.05 -26.27
N ILE A 3 -5.49 -18.63 -26.32
CA ILE A 3 -4.43 -18.20 -27.25
C ILE A 3 -4.82 -18.47 -28.71
N VAL A 4 -5.47 -19.62 -28.99
CA VAL A 4 -5.93 -19.96 -30.34
C VAL A 4 -7.03 -18.99 -30.78
N LYS A 5 -7.95 -18.63 -29.88
CA LYS A 5 -8.98 -17.61 -30.11
C LYS A 5 -8.37 -16.22 -30.33
N LEU A 6 -7.34 -15.85 -29.55
CA LEU A 6 -6.62 -14.59 -29.72
C LEU A 6 -5.94 -14.49 -31.09
N ARG A 7 -5.29 -15.56 -31.55
CA ARG A 7 -4.67 -15.61 -32.89
C ARG A 7 -5.71 -15.40 -34.00
N LYS A 8 -6.87 -16.06 -33.89
CA LYS A 8 -7.98 -15.88 -34.84
C LYS A 8 -8.52 -14.45 -34.82
N LYS A 9 -8.58 -13.81 -33.65
CA LYS A 9 -9.02 -12.42 -33.49
C LYS A 9 -8.03 -11.44 -34.14
N VAL A 10 -6.74 -11.59 -33.89
CA VAL A 10 -5.68 -10.73 -34.46
C VAL A 10 -5.62 -10.87 -35.98
N ALA A 11 -5.82 -12.09 -36.51
CA ALA A 11 -5.85 -12.32 -37.95
C ALA A 11 -7.02 -11.59 -38.68
N ASN A 12 -8.06 -11.20 -37.95
CA ASN A 12 -9.21 -10.47 -38.49
C ASN A 12 -9.07 -8.94 -38.43
N GLU A 13 -7.99 -8.41 -37.84
CA GLU A 13 -7.79 -6.97 -37.72
C GLU A 13 -7.38 -6.32 -39.06
N SER A 14 -7.99 -5.19 -39.40
CA SER A 14 -7.72 -4.43 -40.63
C SER A 14 -6.88 -3.18 -40.34
N ILE A 15 -5.94 -2.86 -41.24
CA ILE A 15 -5.05 -1.68 -41.09
C ILE A 15 -5.86 -0.38 -41.10
N GLN A 16 -6.94 -0.34 -41.87
CA GLN A 16 -7.85 0.79 -42.00
C GLN A 16 -8.58 1.11 -40.68
N GLU A 17 -8.81 0.10 -39.85
CA GLU A 17 -9.51 0.23 -38.55
C GLU A 17 -8.54 0.53 -37.40
N ARG A 18 -7.23 0.57 -37.65
CA ARG A 18 -6.20 0.83 -36.62
C ARG A 18 -6.38 2.18 -35.92
N GLY A 19 -7.06 3.14 -36.56
CA GLY A 19 -7.45 4.41 -35.95
C GLY A 19 -8.38 4.24 -34.74
N GLN A 20 -9.22 3.20 -34.72
CA GLN A 20 -10.15 2.90 -33.62
C GLN A 20 -9.46 2.32 -32.38
N LEU A 21 -8.24 1.80 -32.55
CA LEU A 21 -7.42 1.31 -31.43
C LEU A 21 -6.84 2.44 -30.58
N LYS A 22 -6.84 3.68 -31.10
CA LYS A 22 -6.41 4.85 -30.34
C LYS A 22 -7.48 5.22 -29.33
N GLN A 23 -7.05 5.65 -28.15
CA GLN A 23 -7.95 6.21 -27.15
C GLN A 23 -8.63 7.47 -27.70
N THR A 24 -9.91 7.63 -27.39
CA THR A 24 -10.64 8.87 -27.69
C THR A 24 -10.60 9.80 -26.49
N HIS A 25 -10.48 11.10 -26.75
CA HIS A 25 -10.32 12.11 -25.71
C HIS A 25 -11.66 12.80 -25.43
N ARG A 26 -12.34 12.38 -24.36
CA ARG A 26 -13.61 12.99 -23.89
C ARG A 26 -13.36 13.82 -22.63
N TYR A 27 -12.62 14.91 -22.79
CA TYR A 27 -12.29 15.78 -21.67
C TYR A 27 -13.46 16.71 -21.32
N TYR A 28 -13.75 16.81 -20.03
CA TYR A 28 -14.70 17.77 -19.46
C TYR A 28 -14.14 18.26 -18.12
N SER A 29 -14.33 19.53 -17.81
CA SER A 29 -13.86 20.15 -16.59
C SER A 29 -15.02 20.77 -15.82
N THR A 30 -15.01 20.61 -14.50
CA THR A 30 -15.97 21.24 -13.58
C THR A 30 -15.26 21.68 -12.32
N THR A 31 -15.76 22.74 -11.69
CA THR A 31 -15.21 23.29 -10.45
C THR A 31 -15.65 22.46 -9.24
N HIS A 32 -14.78 22.30 -8.25
CA HIS A 32 -15.09 21.62 -6.99
C HIS A 32 -14.63 22.47 -5.79
N ASN A 33 -15.29 22.32 -4.65
CA ASN A 33 -15.00 23.03 -3.39
C ASN A 33 -14.40 22.09 -2.33
N MET A 34 -13.51 21.18 -2.73
CA MET A 34 -12.86 20.25 -1.80
C MET A 34 -11.72 20.94 -1.06
N LYS A 35 -11.44 20.48 0.16
CA LYS A 35 -10.29 20.93 0.95
C LYS A 35 -9.04 20.18 0.49
N VAL A 36 -7.95 20.90 0.22
CA VAL A 36 -6.66 20.31 -0.10
C VAL A 36 -6.02 19.77 1.18
N VAL A 37 -5.60 18.51 1.16
CA VAL A 37 -4.97 17.80 2.29
C VAL A 37 -3.56 17.37 1.87
N PRO A 38 -2.55 17.43 2.76
CA PRO A 38 -1.19 16.98 2.45
C PRO A 38 -1.11 15.48 2.15
N GLU A 39 -0.06 15.09 1.42
CA GLU A 39 0.23 13.69 1.10
C GLU A 39 0.60 12.89 2.36
N ILE A 40 0.00 11.71 2.51
CA ILE A 40 0.26 10.82 3.64
C ILE A 40 1.64 10.15 3.49
N LEU A 41 2.04 9.82 2.26
CA LEU A 41 3.23 9.02 1.98
C LEU A 41 4.40 9.93 1.56
N THR A 42 5.20 10.35 2.52
CA THR A 42 6.33 11.26 2.31
C THR A 42 7.63 10.57 1.89
N GLY A 43 7.67 9.24 1.84
CA GLY A 43 8.86 8.44 1.50
C GLY A 43 9.95 8.40 2.58
N LYS A 44 9.76 9.11 3.71
CA LYS A 44 10.74 9.18 4.81
C LYS A 44 10.45 8.15 5.89
N TYR A 45 10.79 6.89 5.61
CA TYR A 45 10.55 5.80 6.59
C TYR A 45 11.54 5.87 7.77
N LEU A 46 12.85 5.69 7.52
CA LEU A 46 13.85 5.66 8.59
C LEU A 46 14.11 7.04 9.20
N GLN A 47 13.92 8.09 8.42
CA GLN A 47 14.09 9.48 8.85
C GLN A 47 12.90 10.02 9.65
N SER A 48 11.87 9.21 9.90
CA SER A 48 10.71 9.63 10.69
C SER A 48 11.06 9.74 12.17
N GLU A 49 10.65 10.84 12.81
CA GLU A 49 10.95 11.14 14.22
C GLU A 49 10.41 10.05 15.16
N GLU A 50 9.29 9.43 14.77
CA GLU A 50 8.66 8.28 15.46
C GLU A 50 9.59 7.06 15.58
N ARG A 51 10.60 6.93 14.70
CA ARG A 51 11.56 5.81 14.72
C ARG A 51 12.77 6.07 15.63
N TYR A 52 13.09 7.33 15.90
CA TYR A 52 14.24 7.69 16.72
C TYR A 52 13.89 7.88 18.19
N THR A 53 12.70 8.39 18.48
CA THR A 53 12.28 8.69 19.85
C THR A 53 10.93 8.06 20.15
N ALA A 54 10.87 7.27 21.22
CA ALA A 54 9.61 6.79 21.75
C ALA A 54 8.78 7.98 22.30
N PRO A 55 7.45 7.95 22.15
CA PRO A 55 6.60 9.03 22.64
C PRO A 55 6.63 9.10 24.17
N LYS A 56 6.58 10.33 24.72
CA LYS A 56 6.75 10.62 26.16
C LYS A 56 5.80 9.85 27.07
N GLN A 57 4.54 9.68 26.64
CA GLN A 57 3.53 8.90 27.36
C GLN A 57 3.92 7.42 27.53
N LEU A 58 4.70 6.85 26.60
CA LEU A 58 5.17 5.47 26.68
C LEU A 58 6.49 5.34 27.46
N THR A 59 7.37 6.35 27.41
CA THR A 59 8.63 6.32 28.17
C THR A 59 8.42 6.43 29.68
N GLU A 60 7.38 7.15 30.12
CA GLU A 60 6.98 7.23 31.54
C GLU A 60 6.58 5.85 32.11
N GLY A 61 5.99 4.97 31.29
CA GLY A 61 5.60 3.61 31.68
C GLY A 61 6.72 2.56 31.56
N MET A 62 7.78 2.83 30.77
CA MET A 62 8.92 1.90 30.59
C MET A 62 9.85 1.81 31.81
N GLY A 63 9.79 2.78 32.72
CA GLY A 63 10.54 2.78 33.98
C GLY A 63 9.79 2.18 35.17
N ILE A 64 8.51 1.81 35.02
CA ILE A 64 7.77 1.08 36.05
C ILE A 64 8.22 -0.37 35.98
N ALA A 65 8.77 -0.87 37.09
CA ALA A 65 9.19 -2.26 37.21
C ALA A 65 8.05 -3.18 36.73
N VAL A 66 8.32 -3.95 35.68
CA VAL A 66 7.41 -5.00 35.21
C VAL A 66 7.00 -5.82 36.43
N PRO A 67 5.69 -5.91 36.76
CA PRO A 67 5.24 -6.69 37.89
C PRO A 67 5.83 -8.10 37.78
N PRO A 68 6.39 -8.68 38.86
CA PRO A 68 7.05 -9.99 38.81
C PRO A 68 6.16 -11.12 38.26
N ALA A 69 4.84 -10.91 38.20
CA ALA A 69 3.85 -11.79 37.55
C ALA A 69 4.01 -11.96 36.03
N LEU A 70 4.74 -11.09 35.32
CA LEU A 70 4.97 -11.21 33.87
C LEU A 70 6.32 -11.86 33.51
N LYS A 71 7.23 -12.03 34.48
CA LYS A 71 8.50 -12.76 34.28
C LYS A 71 8.32 -14.28 34.29
N SER A 72 7.15 -14.77 34.69
CA SER A 72 6.83 -16.20 34.83
C SER A 72 6.24 -16.85 33.59
N TYR A 73 6.03 -16.14 32.48
CA TYR A 73 5.71 -16.78 31.20
C TYR A 73 6.98 -17.37 30.61
N GLN A 74 7.31 -18.57 31.10
CA GLN A 74 8.34 -19.45 30.58
C GLN A 74 8.15 -19.62 29.06
N LYS A 75 9.28 -19.64 28.35
CA LYS A 75 9.37 -20.00 26.93
C LYS A 75 8.54 -21.27 26.68
N GLN A 76 7.45 -21.14 25.94
CA GLN A 76 6.82 -22.29 25.31
C GLN A 76 7.62 -22.57 24.03
N GLU A 77 8.54 -23.53 24.10
CA GLU A 77 9.17 -24.09 22.92
C GLU A 77 8.07 -24.73 22.07
N VAL A 78 7.83 -24.14 20.89
CA VAL A 78 6.97 -24.76 19.88
C VAL A 78 7.82 -25.81 19.19
N GLU A 79 7.63 -27.07 19.56
CA GLU A 79 8.18 -28.22 18.86
C GLU A 79 7.65 -28.19 17.41
N ARG A 80 8.55 -27.92 16.46
CA ARG A 80 8.26 -28.05 15.04
C ARG A 80 8.70 -29.46 14.65
N GLY A 81 7.71 -30.33 14.43
CA GLY A 81 7.91 -31.62 13.78
C GLY A 81 8.40 -31.48 12.34
#